data_AF-A0A379ZLQ4-F1
#
_entry.id   AF-A0A379ZLQ4-F1
#
_cell.length_a   1.000
_cell.length_b   1.000
_cell.length_c   1.000
_cell.angle_alpha   90.00
_cell.angle_beta   90.00
_cell.angle_gamma   90.00
#
_symmetry.space_group_name_H-M   'P 1'
#
loop_
_entity.id
_entity.type
_entity.pdbx_description
1 polymer ?
#
loop_
_entity_poly.entity_id
_entity_poly.type
_entity_poly.pdbx_seq_one_letter_code
_entity_poly.pdbx_strand_id
1 'polypeptide(L)'
;MNKSLVTNLLAAALVVVGYVIDSAMVLSVGLFALSGAITNWVAIYMLFEKVPGLYGSGVVPSRFEEFKAGIAHLMMKQFFTTENVERFLSEKQGFSKIDLAPVIEKVDLAPSFDALISTVAQSSFGGMLSMFGGTDALLPLKEPFIVKMKASLVEMAQSDAFHELLQQEIEQPNVMADLQTKIANIVEQRLSELTPQMVKKIVQDMIQTHLGWLVIWGGVFGGLIGLVAALIQG
;
A
#
# COMPACT_ATOMS: atom_id res chain seq x y z
N MET A 1 -14.62 25.03 -11.29
CA MET A 1 -15.61 25.32 -12.34
C MET A 1 -15.55 24.21 -13.38
N ASN A 2 -16.66 23.53 -13.68
CA ASN A 2 -16.63 22.36 -14.56
C ASN A 2 -16.41 22.81 -16.01
N LYS A 3 -15.17 22.69 -16.49
CA LYS A 3 -14.73 23.20 -17.81
C LYS A 3 -15.60 22.66 -18.95
N SER A 4 -16.03 21.41 -18.83
CA SER A 4 -16.94 20.75 -19.80
C SER A 4 -18.29 21.47 -19.93
N LEU A 5 -18.86 21.93 -18.82
CA LEU A 5 -20.18 22.56 -18.77
C LEU A 5 -20.14 23.94 -19.46
N VAL A 6 -19.06 24.70 -19.24
CA VAL A 6 -18.86 26.00 -19.89
C VAL A 6 -18.74 25.85 -21.41
N THR A 7 -17.95 24.88 -21.89
CA THR A 7 -17.80 24.66 -23.34
C THR A 7 -19.11 24.24 -24.00
N ASN A 8 -19.86 23.32 -23.38
CA ASN A 8 -21.16 22.90 -23.90
C ASN A 8 -22.16 24.06 -23.96
N LEU A 9 -22.20 24.91 -22.92
CA LEU A 9 -23.06 26.10 -22.91
C LEU A 9 -22.66 27.12 -23.98
N LEU A 10 -21.37 27.39 -24.15
CA LEU A 10 -20.89 28.30 -25.19
C LEU A 10 -21.20 27.78 -26.60
N ALA A 11 -21.00 26.49 -26.85
CA ALA A 11 -21.34 25.88 -28.13
C ALA A 11 -22.86 25.92 -28.39
N ALA A 12 -23.68 25.65 -27.37
CA ALA A 12 -25.13 25.76 -27.48
C ALA A 12 -25.58 27.20 -27.74
N ALA A 13 -24.95 28.19 -27.09
CA ALA A 13 -25.20 29.60 -27.34
C ALA A 13 -24.86 30.00 -28.78
N LEU A 14 -23.76 29.48 -29.34
CA LEU A 14 -23.40 29.70 -30.74
C LEU A 14 -24.44 29.14 -31.72
N VAL A 15 -25.00 27.96 -31.43
CA VAL A 15 -26.11 27.39 -32.23
C VAL A 15 -27.32 28.32 -32.21
N VAL A 16 -27.72 28.79 -31.01
CA VAL A 16 -28.88 29.68 -30.87
C VAL A 16 -28.65 31.01 -31.58
N VAL A 17 -27.48 31.63 -31.43
CA VAL A 17 -27.14 32.88 -32.10
C VAL A 17 -27.15 32.69 -33.61
N GLY A 18 -26.52 31.63 -34.13
CA GLY A 18 -26.51 31.31 -35.56
C GLY A 18 -27.90 31.15 -36.15
N TYR A 19 -28.81 30.54 -35.39
CA TYR A 19 -30.22 30.39 -35.79
C TYR A 19 -30.98 31.72 -35.79
N VAL A 20 -30.81 32.56 -34.75
CA VAL A 20 -31.52 33.84 -34.63
C VAL A 20 -31.09 34.86 -35.69
N ILE A 21 -29.80 34.88 -36.05
CA ILE A 21 -29.26 35.81 -37.06
C ILE A 21 -29.33 35.24 -38.49
N ASP A 22 -29.91 34.05 -38.67
CA ASP A 22 -30.00 33.33 -39.94
C ASP A 22 -28.65 33.18 -40.68
N SER A 23 -27.56 33.01 -39.92
CA SER A 23 -26.22 32.83 -40.47
C SER A 23 -25.87 31.36 -40.56
N ALA A 24 -25.90 30.82 -41.78
CA ALA A 24 -25.51 29.43 -42.06
C ALA A 24 -24.09 29.10 -41.56
N MET A 25 -23.16 30.06 -41.62
CA MET A 25 -21.80 29.89 -41.14
C MET A 25 -21.73 29.73 -39.62
N VAL A 26 -22.35 30.64 -38.86
CA VAL A 26 -22.35 30.60 -37.39
C VAL A 26 -23.11 29.38 -36.89
N LEU A 27 -24.21 29.01 -37.56
CA LEU A 27 -24.98 27.82 -37.25
C LEU A 27 -24.17 26.54 -37.44
N SER A 28 -23.44 26.41 -38.56
CA SER A 28 -22.54 25.27 -38.82
C SER A 28 -21.45 25.15 -37.74
N VAL A 29 -20.76 26.26 -37.44
CA VAL A 29 -19.74 26.29 -36.38
C VAL A 29 -20.32 25.85 -35.03
N GLY A 30 -21.47 26.40 -34.65
CA GLY A 30 -22.15 26.04 -33.41
C GLY A 30 -22.52 24.55 -33.34
N LEU A 31 -23.12 24.00 -34.40
CA LEU A 31 -23.59 22.61 -34.43
C LEU A 31 -22.44 21.61 -34.34
N PHE A 32 -21.36 21.82 -35.10
CA PHE A 32 -20.20 20.94 -35.04
C PHE A 32 -19.44 21.10 -33.71
N ALA A 33 -19.29 22.32 -33.18
CA ALA A 33 -18.71 22.54 -31.86
C ALA A 33 -19.51 21.85 -30.75
N LEU A 34 -20.84 21.97 -30.79
CA LEU A 34 -21.72 21.36 -29.79
C LEU A 34 -21.67 19.84 -29.88
N SER A 35 -21.73 19.28 -31.09
CA SER A 35 -21.61 17.84 -31.32
C SER A 35 -20.29 17.28 -30.81
N GLY A 36 -19.16 17.95 -31.09
CA GLY A 36 -17.84 17.55 -30.62
C GLY A 36 -17.71 17.61 -29.10
N ALA A 37 -18.20 18.67 -28.47
CA ALA A 37 -18.18 18.83 -27.03
C ALA A 37 -19.07 17.81 -26.31
N ILE A 38 -20.31 17.60 -26.78
CA ILE A 38 -21.24 16.61 -26.21
C ILE A 38 -20.69 15.19 -26.36
N THR A 39 -20.22 14.82 -27.56
CA THR A 39 -19.72 13.47 -27.83
C THR A 39 -18.55 13.14 -26.90
N ASN A 40 -17.61 14.07 -26.73
CA ASN A 40 -16.49 13.85 -25.84
C ASN A 40 -16.91 13.85 -24.35
N TRP A 41 -17.91 14.65 -23.97
CA TRP A 41 -18.47 14.61 -22.62
C TRP A 41 -19.11 13.25 -22.31
N VAL A 42 -19.90 12.71 -23.24
CA VAL A 42 -20.48 11.36 -23.13
C VAL A 42 -19.39 10.31 -23.08
N ALA A 43 -18.33 10.42 -23.90
CA ALA A 43 -17.18 9.53 -23.89
C ALA A 43 -16.50 9.48 -22.51
N ILE A 44 -16.30 10.63 -21.87
CA ILE A 44 -15.74 10.68 -20.52
C ILE A 44 -16.70 10.04 -19.51
N TYR A 45 -17.99 10.33 -19.60
CA TYR A 45 -19.00 9.75 -18.71
C TYR A 45 -19.03 8.22 -18.81
N MET A 46 -19.00 7.66 -20.02
CA MET A 46 -19.01 6.22 -20.24
C MET A 46 -17.72 5.51 -19.82
N LEU A 47 -16.60 6.21 -19.59
CA LEU A 47 -15.42 5.56 -18.99
C LEU A 47 -15.69 5.10 -17.56
N PHE A 48 -16.50 5.85 -16.82
CA PHE A 48 -16.72 5.66 -15.40
C PHE A 48 -18.09 5.07 -15.06
N GLU A 49 -19.09 5.26 -15.92
CA GLU A 49 -20.46 4.78 -15.73
C GLU A 49 -20.88 3.83 -16.86
N LYS A 50 -21.66 2.82 -16.49
CA LYS A 50 -22.26 1.91 -17.46
C LYS A 50 -23.54 2.52 -18.01
N VAL A 51 -23.59 2.74 -19.32
CA VAL A 51 -24.71 3.38 -20.01
C VAL A 51 -25.46 2.32 -20.82
N PRO A 52 -26.79 2.15 -20.63
CA PRO A 52 -27.57 1.19 -21.41
C PRO A 52 -27.50 1.50 -22.90
N GLY A 53 -27.24 0.49 -23.73
CA GLY A 53 -27.19 0.62 -25.19
C GLY A 53 -25.86 1.11 -25.78
N LEU A 54 -24.90 1.56 -24.96
CA LEU A 54 -23.56 1.94 -25.42
C LEU A 54 -22.53 0.85 -25.05
N TYR A 55 -22.09 0.10 -26.06
CA TYR A 55 -21.01 -0.88 -25.92
C TYR A 55 -19.71 -0.19 -25.50
N GLY A 56 -18.97 -0.81 -24.59
CA GLY A 56 -17.74 -0.23 -24.04
C GLY A 56 -17.95 0.83 -22.96
N SER A 57 -19.16 0.98 -22.41
CA SER A 57 -19.39 1.81 -21.22
C SER A 57 -19.01 1.10 -19.91
N GLY A 58 -18.62 1.87 -18.91
CA GLY A 58 -18.12 1.39 -17.62
C GLY A 58 -16.74 0.73 -17.69
N VAL A 59 -15.84 1.19 -18.57
CA VAL A 59 -14.52 0.55 -18.77
C VAL A 59 -13.74 0.43 -17.46
N VAL A 60 -13.63 1.52 -16.68
CA VAL A 60 -12.85 1.54 -15.42
C VAL A 60 -13.37 0.51 -14.41
N PRO A 61 -14.65 0.51 -14.01
CA PRO A 61 -15.17 -0.50 -13.08
C PRO A 61 -15.16 -1.92 -13.68
N SER A 62 -15.28 -2.08 -15.01
CA SER A 62 -15.24 -3.41 -15.65
C SER A 62 -13.86 -4.07 -15.64
N ARG A 63 -12.79 -3.27 -15.52
CA ARG A 63 -11.38 -3.72 -15.46
C ARG A 63 -10.85 -3.77 -14.03
N PHE A 64 -11.72 -3.79 -13.03
CA PHE A 64 -11.36 -3.77 -11.61
C PHE A 64 -10.32 -4.84 -11.22
N GLU A 65 -10.48 -6.08 -11.69
CA GLU A 65 -9.54 -7.17 -11.38
C GLU A 65 -8.14 -6.90 -11.94
N GLU A 66 -8.03 -6.28 -13.12
CA GLU A 66 -6.74 -5.90 -13.71
C GLU A 66 -6.07 -4.80 -12.90
N PHE A 67 -6.84 -3.81 -12.41
CA PHE A 67 -6.31 -2.80 -11.50
C PHE A 67 -5.81 -3.42 -10.19
N LYS A 68 -6.59 -4.33 -9.60
CA LYS A 68 -6.20 -5.05 -8.38
C LYS A 68 -4.91 -5.83 -8.57
N ALA A 69 -4.79 -6.58 -9.67
CA ALA A 69 -3.58 -7.31 -10.02
C ALA A 69 -2.39 -6.37 -10.27
N GLY A 70 -2.61 -5.24 -10.93
CA GLY A 70 -1.58 -4.22 -11.17
C GLY A 70 -1.03 -3.62 -9.87
N ILE A 71 -1.90 -3.33 -8.90
CA ILE A 71 -1.48 -2.84 -7.57
C ILE A 71 -0.70 -3.93 -6.82
N ALA A 72 -1.18 -5.17 -6.83
CA ALA A 72 -0.46 -6.30 -6.21
C ALA A 72 0.96 -6.42 -6.78
N HIS A 73 1.07 -6.37 -8.11
CA HIS A 73 2.34 -6.42 -8.81
C HIS A 73 3.25 -5.25 -8.40
N LEU A 74 2.74 -4.02 -8.41
CA LEU A 74 3.48 -2.84 -7.98
C LEU A 74 4.02 -3.00 -6.56
N MET A 75 3.15 -3.36 -5.61
CA MET A 75 3.53 -3.52 -4.21
C MET A 75 4.60 -4.59 -4.02
N MET A 76 4.41 -5.78 -4.59
CA MET A 76 5.32 -6.89 -4.35
C MET A 76 6.61 -6.82 -5.17
N LYS A 77 6.54 -6.31 -6.41
CA LYS A 77 7.70 -6.29 -7.33
C LYS A 77 8.50 -4.99 -7.29
N GLN A 78 7.94 -3.90 -6.79
CA GLN A 78 8.64 -2.61 -6.74
C GLN A 78 8.94 -2.16 -5.30
N PHE A 79 8.02 -2.38 -4.36
CA PHE A 79 8.20 -1.91 -2.98
C PHE A 79 8.77 -2.99 -2.06
N PHE A 80 8.20 -4.19 -2.05
CA PHE A 80 8.58 -5.28 -1.14
C PHE A 80 9.45 -6.35 -1.80
N THR A 81 10.45 -5.94 -2.58
CA THR A 81 11.47 -6.86 -3.09
C THR A 81 12.41 -7.30 -1.96
N THR A 82 13.13 -8.40 -2.16
CA THR A 82 14.12 -8.91 -1.20
C THR A 82 15.13 -7.84 -0.82
N GLU A 83 15.68 -7.16 -1.81
CA GLU A 83 16.71 -6.14 -1.63
C GLU A 83 16.16 -4.93 -0.87
N ASN A 84 14.91 -4.52 -1.14
CA ASN A 84 14.30 -3.39 -0.44
C ASN A 84 13.95 -3.72 1.01
N VAL A 85 13.51 -4.95 1.28
CA VAL A 85 13.23 -5.43 2.64
C VAL A 85 14.53 -5.53 3.42
N GLU A 86 15.56 -6.17 2.87
CA GLU A 86 16.90 -6.24 3.47
C GLU A 86 17.47 -4.84 3.75
N ARG A 87 17.40 -3.92 2.78
CA ARG A 87 17.84 -2.53 2.97
C ARG A 87 17.07 -1.83 4.09
N PHE A 88 15.75 -2.03 4.19
CA PHE A 88 14.95 -1.42 5.24
C PHE A 88 15.33 -1.94 6.64
N LEU A 89 15.67 -3.22 6.72
CA LEU A 89 16.07 -3.90 7.96
C LEU A 89 17.50 -3.55 8.39
N SER A 90 18.39 -3.29 7.43
CA SER A 90 19.81 -2.98 7.67
C SER A 90 20.15 -1.49 7.79
N GLU A 91 19.50 -0.60 7.02
CA GLU A 91 19.83 0.85 7.00
C GLU A 91 19.24 1.63 8.19
N LYS A 92 18.24 1.08 8.88
CA LYS A 92 17.67 1.71 10.06
C LYS A 92 18.20 1.00 11.29
N GLN A 93 18.36 1.74 12.38
CA GLN A 93 18.53 1.26 13.77
C GLN A 93 17.37 0.34 14.26
N GLY A 94 16.68 -0.39 13.37
CA GLY A 94 15.49 -1.17 13.63
C GLY A 94 15.76 -2.40 14.49
N PHE A 95 16.92 -3.05 14.31
CA PHE A 95 17.34 -4.17 15.15
C PHE A 95 18.29 -3.77 16.27
N SER A 96 19.05 -2.69 16.09
CA SER A 96 19.97 -2.13 17.10
C SER A 96 19.28 -1.61 18.37
N LYS A 97 17.95 -1.77 18.49
CA LYS A 97 17.12 -1.28 19.59
C LYS A 97 15.98 -2.24 19.98
N ILE A 98 16.01 -3.52 19.56
CA ILE A 98 15.05 -4.47 20.11
C ILE A 98 15.40 -4.69 21.58
N ASP A 99 14.59 -4.11 22.46
CA ASP A 99 14.70 -4.33 23.89
C ASP A 99 14.08 -5.68 24.25
N LEU A 100 14.93 -6.65 24.54
CA LEU A 100 14.52 -7.98 24.98
C LEU A 100 14.29 -8.05 26.49
N ALA A 101 14.57 -6.99 27.26
CA ALA A 101 14.37 -7.01 28.71
C ALA A 101 12.94 -7.40 29.13
N PRO A 102 11.86 -6.87 28.50
CA PRO A 102 10.49 -7.25 28.85
C PRO A 102 10.18 -8.73 28.59
N VAL A 103 10.89 -9.36 27.65
CA VAL A 103 10.74 -10.79 27.37
C VAL A 103 11.48 -11.58 28.43
N ILE A 104 12.75 -11.25 28.70
CA ILE A 104 13.62 -11.91 29.69
C ILE A 104 13.00 -11.85 31.10
N GLU A 105 12.39 -10.73 31.47
CA GLU A 105 11.69 -10.57 32.75
C GLU A 105 10.52 -11.54 32.93
N LYS A 106 9.85 -11.93 31.83
CA LYS A 106 8.71 -12.86 31.83
C LYS A 106 9.12 -14.33 31.70
N VAL A 107 10.37 -14.61 31.34
CA VAL A 107 10.87 -15.99 31.27
C VAL A 107 10.97 -16.58 32.68
N ASP A 108 10.49 -17.82 32.83
CA ASP A 108 10.71 -18.62 34.03
C ASP A 108 12.10 -19.26 33.99
N LEU A 109 12.96 -18.86 34.93
CA LEU A 109 14.33 -19.38 35.08
C LEU A 109 14.45 -20.37 36.25
N ALA A 110 13.35 -20.74 36.91
CA ALA A 110 13.36 -21.78 37.93
C ALA A 110 13.99 -23.11 37.44
N PRO A 111 13.71 -23.59 36.20
CA PRO A 111 14.34 -24.81 35.69
C PRO A 111 15.88 -24.71 35.61
N SER A 112 16.41 -23.53 35.30
CA SER A 112 17.86 -23.31 35.22
C SER A 112 18.53 -23.41 36.59
N PHE A 113 17.85 -22.94 37.65
CA PHE A 113 18.33 -23.10 39.02
C PHE A 113 18.28 -24.56 39.47
N ASP A 114 17.18 -25.25 39.18
CA ASP A 114 17.01 -26.66 39.55
C ASP A 114 18.04 -27.55 38.82
N ALA A 115 18.33 -27.24 37.56
CA ALA A 115 19.41 -27.89 36.79
C ALA A 115 20.81 -27.62 37.40
N LEU A 116 21.06 -26.40 37.86
CA LEU A 116 22.31 -26.06 38.55
C LEU A 116 22.49 -26.89 39.83
N ILE A 117 21.46 -26.95 40.68
CA ILE A 117 21.49 -27.76 41.91
C ILE A 117 21.73 -29.23 41.57
N SER A 118 21.01 -29.78 40.59
CA SER A 118 21.19 -31.17 40.16
C SER A 118 22.62 -31.44 39.69
N THR A 119 23.20 -30.52 38.94
CA THR A 119 24.58 -30.64 38.44
C THR A 119 25.59 -30.61 39.59
N VAL A 120 25.41 -29.70 40.57
CA VAL A 120 26.27 -29.62 41.75
C VAL A 120 26.16 -30.88 42.60
N ALA A 121 24.94 -31.40 42.80
CA ALA A 121 24.69 -32.63 43.55
C ALA A 121 25.35 -33.87 42.91
N GLN A 122 25.41 -33.92 41.58
CA GLN A 122 26.06 -35.00 40.84
C GLN A 122 27.59 -34.81 40.70
N SER A 123 28.11 -33.64 41.05
CA SER A 123 29.54 -33.34 40.96
C SER A 123 30.31 -33.81 42.20
N SER A 124 31.64 -33.69 42.16
CA SER A 124 32.51 -33.91 43.33
C SER A 124 32.16 -33.05 44.55
N PHE A 125 31.44 -31.94 44.35
CA PHE A 125 30.95 -31.09 45.44
C PHE A 125 29.67 -31.62 46.10
N GLY A 126 28.92 -32.53 45.47
CA GLY A 126 27.66 -33.05 46.01
C GLY A 126 27.84 -33.86 47.31
N GLY A 127 28.92 -34.64 47.39
CA GLY A 127 29.29 -35.36 48.62
C GLY A 127 29.60 -34.42 49.78
N MET A 128 30.27 -33.30 49.51
CA MET A 128 30.51 -32.25 50.51
C MET A 128 29.22 -31.53 50.89
N LEU A 129 28.36 -31.21 49.92
CA LEU A 129 27.07 -30.55 50.14
C LEU A 129 26.13 -31.38 51.03
N SER A 130 26.17 -32.70 50.88
CA SER A 130 25.39 -33.64 51.69
C SER A 130 25.73 -33.57 53.19
N MET A 131 26.98 -33.19 53.53
CA MET A 131 27.40 -33.00 54.92
C MET A 131 26.86 -31.70 55.54
N PHE A 132 26.44 -30.73 54.73
CA PHE A 132 25.93 -29.42 55.15
C PHE A 132 24.42 -29.25 54.95
N GLY A 133 23.66 -30.36 54.90
CA GLY A 133 22.20 -30.33 54.76
C GLY A 133 21.68 -30.58 53.33
N GLY A 134 22.56 -31.00 52.41
CA GLY A 134 22.17 -31.42 51.07
C GLY A 134 21.79 -30.26 50.14
N THR A 135 21.10 -30.58 49.05
CA THR A 135 20.66 -29.61 48.04
C THR A 135 19.66 -28.59 48.59
N ASP A 136 18.93 -28.94 49.64
CA ASP A 136 17.93 -28.08 50.28
C ASP A 136 18.55 -26.84 50.91
N ALA A 137 19.83 -26.91 51.31
CA ALA A 137 20.59 -25.77 51.81
C ALA A 137 20.75 -24.64 50.76
N LEU A 138 20.59 -24.96 49.47
CA LEU A 138 20.71 -23.98 48.38
C LEU A 138 19.38 -23.31 48.01
N LEU A 139 18.22 -23.83 48.46
CA LEU A 139 16.91 -23.28 48.12
C LEU A 139 16.74 -21.77 48.40
N PRO A 140 17.29 -21.20 49.49
CA PRO A 140 17.22 -19.74 49.73
C PRO A 140 17.90 -18.90 48.64
N LEU A 141 18.79 -19.49 47.85
CA LEU A 141 19.52 -18.83 46.76
C LEU A 141 18.75 -18.84 45.44
N LYS A 142 17.59 -19.52 45.35
CA LYS A 142 16.79 -19.60 44.12
C LYS A 142 16.39 -18.23 43.60
N GLU A 143 15.76 -17.42 44.45
CA GLU A 143 15.30 -16.09 44.06
C GLU A 143 16.46 -15.13 43.72
N PRO A 144 17.52 -15.02 44.56
CA PRO A 144 18.71 -14.24 44.21
C PRO A 144 19.38 -14.67 42.89
N PHE A 145 19.43 -15.98 42.61
CA PHE A 145 19.96 -16.51 41.37
C PHE A 145 19.12 -16.06 40.18
N ILE A 146 17.80 -16.25 40.24
CA ILE A 146 16.89 -15.86 39.14
C ILE A 146 17.01 -14.37 38.84
N VAL A 147 17.02 -13.51 39.87
CA VAL A 147 17.15 -12.06 39.70
C VAL A 147 18.49 -11.70 39.04
N LYS A 148 19.61 -12.24 39.53
CA LYS A 148 20.93 -11.96 38.93
C LYS A 148 21.07 -12.50 37.52
N MET A 149 20.52 -13.68 37.24
CA MET A 149 20.54 -14.28 35.91
C MET A 149 19.73 -13.44 34.92
N LYS A 150 18.54 -12.98 35.30
CA LYS A 150 17.75 -12.06 34.46
C LYS A 150 18.52 -10.79 34.17
N ALA A 151 19.11 -10.15 35.18
CA ALA A 151 19.92 -8.95 35.00
C ALA A 151 21.09 -9.17 34.02
N SER A 152 21.81 -10.28 34.17
CA SER A 152 22.92 -10.64 33.28
C SER A 152 22.46 -10.91 31.84
N LEU A 153 21.32 -11.59 31.65
CA LEU A 153 20.75 -11.81 30.33
C LEU A 153 20.31 -10.51 29.67
N VAL A 154 19.75 -9.57 30.43
CA VAL A 154 19.39 -8.23 29.93
C VAL A 154 20.64 -7.49 29.45
N GLU A 155 21.70 -7.46 30.26
CA GLU A 155 22.96 -6.82 29.88
C GLU A 155 23.56 -7.45 28.61
N MET A 156 23.54 -8.78 28.50
CA MET A 156 23.99 -9.49 27.31
C MET A 156 23.13 -9.16 26.09
N ALA A 157 21.81 -9.13 26.23
CA ALA A 157 20.89 -8.85 25.14
C ALA A 157 20.98 -7.40 24.63
N GLN A 158 21.51 -6.49 25.44
CA GLN A 158 21.78 -5.09 25.07
C GLN A 158 23.18 -4.89 24.48
N SER A 159 24.01 -5.92 24.44
CA SER A 159 25.36 -5.82 23.89
C SER A 159 25.36 -5.77 22.35
N ASP A 160 26.27 -5.00 21.77
CA ASP A 160 26.42 -4.89 20.31
C ASP A 160 26.65 -6.26 19.66
N ALA A 161 27.43 -7.13 20.30
CA ALA A 161 27.70 -8.48 19.81
C ALA A 161 26.42 -9.34 19.71
N PHE A 162 25.50 -9.22 20.66
CA PHE A 162 24.22 -9.91 20.59
C PHE A 162 23.34 -9.34 19.47
N HIS A 163 23.32 -8.02 19.31
CA HIS A 163 22.59 -7.36 18.24
C HIS A 163 23.10 -7.75 16.84
N GLU A 164 24.41 -7.87 16.64
CA GLU A 164 25.00 -8.35 15.39
C GLU A 164 24.59 -9.79 15.08
N LEU A 165 24.65 -10.69 16.06
CA LEU A 165 24.20 -12.08 15.90
C LEU A 165 22.69 -12.16 15.58
N LEU A 166 21.88 -11.37 16.28
CA LEU A 166 20.44 -11.32 16.04
C LEU A 166 20.14 -10.81 14.63
N GLN A 167 20.87 -9.79 14.16
CA GLN A 167 20.72 -9.25 12.82
C GLN A 167 21.05 -10.32 11.76
N GLN A 168 22.14 -11.06 11.92
CA GLN A 168 22.53 -12.14 11.02
C GLN A 168 21.47 -13.25 10.93
N GLU A 169 20.86 -13.61 12.06
CA GLU A 169 19.80 -14.62 12.10
C GLU A 169 18.52 -14.14 11.39
N ILE A 170 18.18 -12.86 11.50
CA ILE A 170 16.99 -12.31 10.86
C ILE A 170 17.21 -12.12 9.37
N GLU A 171 18.39 -11.68 8.95
CA GLU A 171 18.77 -11.51 7.54
C GLU A 171 18.91 -12.85 6.79
N GLN A 172 18.70 -13.99 7.46
CA GLN A 172 18.67 -15.28 6.79
C GLN A 172 17.61 -15.34 5.67
N PRO A 173 17.94 -15.95 4.52
CA PRO A 173 17.03 -16.02 3.37
C PRO A 173 15.65 -16.62 3.69
N ASN A 174 15.60 -17.60 4.58
CA ASN A 174 14.35 -18.26 4.98
C ASN A 174 13.43 -17.31 5.77
N VAL A 175 13.98 -16.50 6.67
CA VAL A 175 13.23 -15.51 7.45
C VAL A 175 12.75 -14.39 6.54
N MET A 176 13.61 -13.90 5.63
CA MET A 176 13.23 -12.89 4.63
C MET A 176 12.09 -13.38 3.72
N ALA A 177 12.14 -14.64 3.26
CA ALA A 177 11.09 -15.23 2.46
C ALA A 177 9.75 -15.34 3.22
N ASP A 178 9.79 -15.72 4.50
CA ASP A 178 8.58 -15.77 5.34
C ASP A 178 7.99 -14.37 5.57
N LEU A 179 8.83 -13.36 5.83
CA LEU A 179 8.39 -11.97 5.95
C LEU A 179 7.73 -11.46 4.68
N GLN A 180 8.33 -11.72 3.50
CA GLN A 180 7.72 -11.38 2.23
C GLN A 180 6.37 -12.07 2.03
N THR A 181 6.27 -13.34 2.40
CA THR A 181 5.02 -14.09 2.30
C THR A 181 3.94 -13.51 3.21
N LYS A 182 4.28 -13.14 4.45
CA LYS A 182 3.36 -12.46 5.37
C LYS A 182 2.91 -11.11 4.82
N ILE A 183 3.83 -10.31 4.27
CA ILE A 183 3.50 -9.03 3.64
C ILE A 183 2.58 -9.24 2.44
N ALA A 184 2.89 -10.22 1.58
CA ALA A 184 2.07 -10.56 0.43
C ALA A 184 0.63 -10.89 0.84
N ASN A 185 0.46 -11.70 1.88
CA ASN A 185 -0.86 -12.05 2.42
C ASN A 185 -1.62 -10.82 2.94
N ILE A 186 -0.93 -9.90 3.63
CA ILE A 186 -1.54 -8.65 4.12
C ILE A 186 -1.98 -7.77 2.93
N VAL A 187 -1.12 -7.64 1.92
CA VAL A 187 -1.42 -6.87 0.70
C VAL A 187 -2.62 -7.49 -0.01
N GLU A 188 -2.63 -8.80 -0.20
CA GLU A 188 -3.73 -9.52 -0.85
C GLU A 188 -5.05 -9.35 -0.10
N GLN A 189 -5.03 -9.43 1.23
CA GLN A 189 -6.20 -9.19 2.06
C GLN A 189 -6.72 -7.75 1.90
N ARG A 190 -5.85 -6.74 1.88
CA ARG A 190 -6.27 -5.35 1.65
C ARG A 190 -6.79 -5.11 0.24
N LEU A 191 -6.20 -5.79 -0.74
CA LEU A 191 -6.67 -5.74 -2.12
C LEU A 191 -8.01 -6.44 -2.31
N SER A 192 -8.33 -7.46 -1.51
CA SER A 192 -9.63 -8.14 -1.58
C SER A 192 -10.77 -7.29 -0.98
N GLU A 193 -10.45 -6.36 -0.07
CA GLU A 193 -11.38 -5.36 0.45
C GLU A 193 -11.68 -4.22 -0.55
N LEU A 194 -10.90 -4.10 -1.63
CA LEU A 194 -11.16 -3.09 -2.65
C LEU A 194 -12.46 -3.39 -3.40
N THR A 195 -13.22 -2.33 -3.66
CA THR A 195 -14.45 -2.40 -4.47
C THR A 195 -14.26 -1.67 -5.79
N PRO A 196 -15.05 -2.00 -6.84
CA PRO A 196 -15.04 -1.26 -8.10
C PRO A 196 -15.28 0.24 -7.92
N GLN A 197 -16.12 0.65 -6.97
CA GLN A 197 -16.38 2.05 -6.64
C GLN A 197 -15.14 2.77 -6.10
N MET A 198 -14.33 2.10 -5.27
CA MET A 198 -13.09 2.69 -4.75
C MET A 198 -12.07 2.91 -5.87
N VAL A 199 -11.89 1.93 -6.76
CA VAL A 199 -10.98 2.07 -7.91
C VAL A 199 -11.45 3.16 -8.86
N LYS A 200 -12.76 3.20 -9.16
CA LYS A 200 -13.37 4.28 -9.94
C LYS A 200 -13.03 5.64 -9.33
N LYS A 201 -13.20 5.81 -8.01
CA LYS A 201 -12.91 7.06 -7.32
C LYS A 201 -11.42 7.44 -7.41
N ILE A 202 -10.51 6.50 -7.16
CA ILE A 202 -9.06 6.73 -7.25
C ILE A 202 -8.67 7.20 -8.67
N VAL A 203 -9.12 6.48 -9.70
CA VAL A 203 -8.81 6.83 -11.09
C VAL A 203 -9.43 8.17 -11.46
N GLN A 204 -10.69 8.38 -11.09
CA GLN A 204 -11.42 9.62 -11.37
C GLN A 204 -10.73 10.82 -10.72
N ASP A 205 -10.36 10.75 -9.44
CA ASP A 205 -9.66 11.84 -8.74
C ASP A 205 -8.31 12.17 -9.41
N MET A 206 -7.62 11.16 -9.94
CA MET A 206 -6.34 11.33 -10.64
C MET A 206 -6.48 11.98 -12.03
N ILE A 207 -7.48 11.61 -12.84
CA ILE A 207 -7.55 11.99 -14.26
C ILE A 207 -8.68 12.96 -14.63
N GLN A 208 -9.72 13.11 -13.81
CA GLN A 208 -10.92 13.88 -14.14
C GLN A 208 -10.61 15.34 -14.50
N THR A 209 -9.64 15.95 -13.82
CA THR A 209 -9.19 17.32 -14.09
C THR A 209 -8.56 17.48 -15.47
N HIS A 210 -7.90 16.43 -15.96
CA HIS A 210 -7.27 16.40 -17.27
C HIS A 210 -8.27 16.04 -18.38
N LEU A 211 -9.20 15.11 -18.12
CA LEU A 211 -10.22 14.72 -19.08
C LEU A 211 -11.14 15.87 -19.50
N GLY A 212 -11.41 16.83 -18.59
CA GLY A 212 -12.22 18.01 -18.92
C GLY A 212 -11.69 18.83 -20.11
N TRP A 213 -10.39 18.78 -20.39
CA TRP A 213 -9.79 19.45 -21.55
C TRP A 213 -10.20 18.83 -22.88
N LEU A 214 -10.44 17.52 -22.93
CA LEU A 214 -10.88 16.85 -24.14
C LEU A 214 -12.23 17.40 -24.62
N VAL A 215 -13.11 17.83 -23.70
CA VAL A 215 -14.41 18.44 -24.07
C VAL A 215 -14.21 19.81 -24.70
N ILE A 216 -13.27 20.60 -24.16
CA ILE A 216 -12.91 21.91 -24.69
C ILE A 216 -12.40 21.76 -26.12
N TRP A 217 -11.43 20.88 -26.32
CA TRP A 217 -10.85 20.63 -27.63
C TRP A 217 -11.85 20.00 -28.60
N GLY A 218 -12.73 19.11 -28.15
CA GLY A 218 -13.83 18.60 -28.95
C GLY A 218 -14.73 19.73 -29.48
N GLY A 219 -15.02 20.72 -28.65
CA GLY A 219 -15.75 21.92 -29.07
C GLY A 219 -14.97 22.81 -30.04
N VAL A 220 -13.69 23.06 -29.76
CA VAL A 220 -12.83 23.91 -30.63
C VAL A 220 -12.63 23.27 -32.00
N PHE A 221 -12.25 21.99 -32.06
CA PHE A 221 -12.05 21.28 -33.32
C PHE A 221 -13.37 21.08 -34.07
N GLY A 222 -14.46 20.79 -33.36
CA GLY A 222 -15.80 20.79 -33.95
C GLY A 222 -16.12 22.13 -34.61
N GLY A 223 -15.91 23.24 -33.89
CA GLY A 223 -16.13 24.58 -34.44
C GLY A 223 -15.28 24.90 -35.66
N LEU A 224 -13.98 24.53 -35.65
CA LEU A 224 -13.10 24.69 -36.81
C LEU A 224 -13.58 23.88 -38.02
N ILE A 225 -13.99 22.63 -37.82
CA ILE A 225 -14.55 21.78 -38.88
C ILE A 225 -15.84 22.39 -39.42
N GLY A 226 -16.72 22.88 -38.53
CA GLY A 226 -17.95 23.57 -38.93
C GLY A 226 -17.69 24.85 -39.73
N LEU A 227 -16.62 25.59 -39.40
CA LEU A 227 -16.20 26.78 -40.13
C LEU A 227 -15.72 26.42 -41.54
N VAL A 228 -14.85 25.41 -41.65
CA VAL A 228 -14.35 24.92 -42.95
C VAL A 228 -15.50 24.38 -43.80
N ALA A 229 -16.41 23.60 -43.21
CA ALA A 229 -17.58 23.09 -43.91
C ALA A 229 -18.47 24.22 -44.45
N ALA A 230 -18.68 25.27 -43.65
CA ALA A 230 -19.45 26.44 -44.07
C ALA A 230 -18.77 27.24 -45.20
N LEU A 231 -17.43 27.36 -45.19
CA LEU A 231 -16.68 28.03 -46.26
C LEU A 231 -16.67 27.24 -47.58
N ILE A 232 -16.89 25.92 -47.54
CA ILE A 232 -16.96 25.07 -48.73
C ILE A 232 -18.39 25.01 -49.30
N GLN A 233 -19.40 25.12 -48.45
CA GLN A 233 -20.82 25.01 -48.82
C GLN A 233 -21.51 26.36 -49.08
N GLY A 234 -20.93 27.47 -48.62
CA GLY A 234 -21.37 28.84 -48.89
C GLY A 234 -20.64 29.44 -50.09
#